data_AF-A0A9W7D7C0-F1
#
_entry.id   AF-A0A9W7D7C0-F1
#
_cell.length_a   1.000
_cell.length_b   1.000
_cell.length_c   1.000
_cell.angle_alpha   90.00
_cell.angle_beta   90.00
_cell.angle_gamma   90.00
#
_symmetry.space_group_name_H-M   'P 1'
#
loop_
_entity.id
_entity.type
_entity.pdbx_description
1 polymer ?
#
loop_
_entity_poly.entity_id
_entity_poly.type
_entity_poly.pdbx_seq_one_letter_code
_entity_poly.pdbx_strand_id
1 'polypeptide(L)'
;MSHLQSVHPTHSEEYAEFQARNISTLEVFGFVDEVTSYMYDWLRWIVERNLPLSEVENPLTRQLDRMRPTSVKTFKIYMERVATRVDSVIAEDMVTRFGLMWDGWSCDTRHFVAVFAVYHCPDVPKERLIGFSPTEDAQTAEAQIDPMQGVLAVYDTTTAMIKFVVGDNCATSQSLATKLGVPLVGCASHRFNLAMLTFLSDSDDLIS
;
A
#
# COMPACT_ATOMS: atom_id res chain seq x y z
N MET A 1 25.16 -24.48 10.09
CA MET A 1 26.35 -23.79 9.56
C MET A 1 27.60 -24.69 9.41
N SER A 2 27.73 -25.82 10.12
CA SER A 2 28.94 -26.67 10.07
C SER A 2 29.21 -27.39 8.72
N HIS A 3 28.18 -27.75 7.95
CA HIS A 3 28.36 -28.55 6.72
C HIS A 3 28.85 -27.72 5.52
N LEU A 4 28.48 -26.43 5.46
CA LEU A 4 28.89 -25.54 4.38
C LEU A 4 30.39 -25.21 4.47
N GLN A 5 30.90 -24.97 5.68
CA GLN A 5 32.32 -24.68 5.91
C GLN A 5 33.24 -25.89 5.65
N SER A 6 32.74 -27.13 5.80
CA SER A 6 33.54 -28.34 5.57
C SER A 6 33.63 -28.75 4.11
N VAL A 7 32.65 -28.37 3.27
CA VAL A 7 32.57 -28.78 1.85
C VAL A 7 32.95 -27.64 0.91
N HIS A 8 32.69 -26.39 1.30
CA HIS A 8 33.00 -25.20 0.53
C HIS A 8 33.75 -24.17 1.40
N PRO A 9 35.07 -24.36 1.60
CA PRO A 9 35.88 -23.52 2.49
C PRO A 9 35.91 -22.04 2.05
N THR A 10 35.71 -21.78 0.75
CA THR A 10 35.70 -20.45 0.12
C THR A 10 34.31 -19.81 0.10
N HIS A 11 33.26 -20.45 0.63
CA HIS A 11 31.88 -19.95 0.54
C HIS A 11 31.71 -18.52 1.08
N SER A 12 32.44 -18.13 2.13
CA SER A 12 32.39 -16.75 2.64
C SER A 12 33.00 -15.73 1.69
N GLU A 13 34.06 -16.09 0.97
CA GLU A 13 34.72 -15.23 -0.02
C GLU A 13 33.89 -15.17 -1.31
N GLU A 14 33.35 -16.31 -1.76
CA GLU A 14 32.41 -16.38 -2.90
C GLU A 14 31.12 -15.60 -2.63
N TYR A 15 30.59 -15.66 -1.40
CA TYR A 15 29.42 -14.87 -1.00
C TYR A 15 29.74 -13.36 -0.93
N ALA A 16 30.94 -12.99 -0.50
CA ALA A 16 31.40 -11.61 -0.50
C ALA A 16 31.64 -11.07 -1.93
N GLU A 17 32.21 -11.87 -2.84
CA GLU A 17 32.32 -11.54 -4.26
C GLU A 17 30.97 -11.46 -4.96
N PHE A 18 30.03 -12.35 -4.58
CA PHE A 18 28.65 -12.32 -5.06
C PHE A 18 27.95 -11.01 -4.66
N GLN A 19 28.10 -10.57 -3.40
CA GLN A 19 27.64 -9.25 -2.90
C GLN A 19 28.29 -8.06 -3.61
N ALA A 20 29.51 -8.21 -4.12
CA ALA A 20 30.24 -7.16 -4.82
C ALA A 20 29.86 -7.03 -6.32
N ARG A 21 29.22 -8.05 -6.90
CA ARG A 21 28.63 -7.95 -8.25
C ARG A 21 27.35 -7.13 -8.15
N ASN A 22 27.02 -6.37 -9.19
CA ASN A 22 25.83 -5.51 -9.21
C ASN A 22 24.57 -6.39 -9.19
N ILE A 23 24.15 -6.81 -7.99
CA ILE A 23 23.14 -7.83 -7.79
C ILE A 23 21.77 -7.29 -8.25
N SER A 24 20.97 -8.12 -8.93
CA SER A 24 19.52 -7.89 -8.96
C SER A 24 18.95 -7.83 -7.53
N THR A 25 17.87 -7.07 -7.31
CA THR A 25 17.36 -6.82 -5.94
C THR A 25 16.97 -8.07 -5.15
N LEU A 26 16.76 -9.22 -5.81
CA LEU A 26 16.35 -10.49 -5.20
C LEU A 26 17.50 -11.40 -4.75
N GLU A 27 18.60 -11.42 -5.49
CA GLU A 27 19.75 -12.30 -5.25
C GLU A 27 20.45 -11.96 -3.90
N VAL A 28 20.24 -10.76 -3.35
CA VAL A 28 20.66 -10.38 -1.98
C VAL A 28 20.08 -11.32 -0.92
N PHE A 29 18.94 -11.97 -1.19
CA PHE A 29 18.28 -12.92 -0.28
C PHE A 29 18.78 -14.37 -0.42
N GLY A 30 19.80 -14.62 -1.23
CA GLY A 30 20.40 -15.95 -1.46
C GLY A 30 19.99 -16.57 -2.79
N PHE A 31 20.02 -17.92 -2.86
CA PHE A 31 19.63 -18.62 -4.07
C PHE A 31 18.11 -18.51 -4.29
N VAL A 32 17.72 -17.88 -5.39
CA VAL A 32 16.33 -17.75 -5.84
C VAL A 32 16.18 -18.54 -7.14
N ASP A 33 15.14 -19.37 -7.24
CA ASP A 33 14.91 -20.12 -8.48
C ASP A 33 14.45 -19.20 -9.63
N GLU A 34 14.69 -19.65 -10.85
CA GLU A 34 14.44 -18.87 -12.05
C GLU A 34 12.96 -18.44 -12.20
N VAL A 35 12.00 -19.28 -11.78
CA VAL A 35 10.57 -18.94 -11.87
C VAL A 35 10.23 -17.80 -10.92
N THR A 36 10.76 -17.85 -9.71
CA THR A 36 10.57 -16.80 -8.70
C THR A 36 11.18 -15.48 -9.16
N SER A 37 12.39 -15.53 -9.75
CA SER A 37 13.06 -14.32 -10.27
C SER A 37 12.24 -13.61 -11.34
N TYR A 38 11.80 -14.33 -12.39
CA TYR A 38 11.01 -13.69 -13.45
C TYR A 38 9.65 -13.19 -12.96
N MET A 39 9.01 -13.89 -12.02
CA MET A 39 7.73 -13.43 -11.48
C MET A 39 7.89 -12.15 -10.68
N TYR A 40 8.97 -12.03 -9.90
CA TYR A 40 9.30 -10.78 -9.22
C TYR A 40 9.59 -9.65 -10.22
N ASP A 41 10.33 -9.92 -11.28
CA ASP A 41 10.60 -8.91 -12.32
C ASP A 41 9.30 -8.45 -12.99
N TRP A 42 8.36 -9.38 -13.28
CA TRP A 42 7.02 -9.03 -13.75
C TRP A 42 6.26 -8.18 -12.74
N LEU A 43 6.26 -8.55 -11.45
CA LEU A 43 5.57 -7.81 -10.41
C LEU A 43 6.11 -6.39 -10.32
N ARG A 44 7.43 -6.27 -10.27
CA ARG A 44 8.14 -4.99 -10.22
C ARG A 44 7.83 -4.15 -11.46
N TRP A 45 7.92 -4.73 -12.65
CA TRP A 45 7.66 -4.04 -13.91
C TRP A 45 6.25 -3.47 -13.98
N ILE A 46 5.25 -4.27 -13.61
CA ILE A 46 3.84 -3.87 -13.70
C ILE A 46 3.50 -2.86 -12.60
N VAL A 47 3.91 -3.12 -11.36
CA VAL A 47 3.56 -2.29 -10.19
C VAL A 47 4.33 -0.98 -10.18
N GLU A 48 5.66 -0.99 -10.33
CA GLU A 48 6.46 0.24 -10.25
C GLU A 48 6.23 1.18 -11.45
N ARG A 49 5.79 0.64 -12.59
CA ARG A 49 5.47 1.44 -13.78
C ARG A 49 3.98 1.74 -13.94
N ASN A 50 3.14 1.26 -13.02
CA ASN A 50 1.69 1.40 -13.08
C ASN A 50 1.09 0.97 -14.44
N LEU A 51 1.48 -0.21 -14.92
CA LEU A 51 1.03 -0.74 -16.21
C LEU A 51 -0.24 -1.60 -16.05
N PRO A 52 -1.06 -1.73 -17.10
CA PRO A 52 -2.19 -2.64 -17.08
C PRO A 52 -1.75 -4.08 -16.79
N LEU A 53 -2.54 -4.84 -16.02
CA LEU A 53 -2.23 -6.25 -15.75
C LEU A 53 -2.13 -7.10 -17.02
N SER A 54 -2.91 -6.74 -18.07
CA SER A 54 -2.87 -7.38 -19.39
C SER A 54 -1.54 -7.22 -20.12
N GLU A 55 -0.67 -6.34 -19.65
CA GLU A 55 0.64 -6.10 -20.25
C GLU A 55 1.54 -7.35 -20.19
N VAL A 56 1.35 -8.21 -19.19
CA VAL A 56 2.04 -9.51 -19.14
C VAL A 56 1.64 -10.45 -20.28
N GLU A 57 0.56 -10.19 -21.02
CA GLU A 57 0.15 -10.97 -22.19
C GLU A 57 0.27 -10.16 -23.49
N ASN A 58 0.75 -8.92 -23.43
CA ASN A 58 0.85 -8.03 -24.58
C ASN A 58 1.84 -8.58 -25.62
N PRO A 59 1.44 -8.82 -26.88
CA PRO A 59 2.31 -9.40 -27.90
C PRO A 59 3.58 -8.60 -28.18
N LEU A 60 3.54 -7.26 -28.13
CA LEU A 60 4.72 -6.43 -28.37
C LEU A 60 5.69 -6.49 -27.20
N THR A 61 5.17 -6.50 -25.99
CA THR A 61 5.97 -6.65 -24.77
C THR A 61 6.64 -8.02 -24.77
N ARG A 62 5.89 -9.06 -25.15
CA ARG A 62 6.39 -10.43 -25.33
C ARG A 62 7.46 -10.60 -26.39
N GLN A 63 7.52 -9.71 -27.39
CA GLN A 63 8.59 -9.72 -28.40
C GLN A 63 9.88 -9.08 -27.90
N LEU A 64 9.80 -8.16 -26.94
CA LEU A 64 10.93 -7.37 -26.48
C LEU A 64 11.47 -7.83 -25.12
N ASP A 65 10.61 -8.39 -24.28
CA ASP A 65 10.97 -8.84 -22.96
C ASP A 65 11.77 -10.16 -23.01
N ARG A 66 12.70 -10.32 -22.07
CA ARG A 66 13.48 -11.55 -21.89
C ARG A 66 12.93 -12.42 -20.76
N MET A 67 11.85 -11.98 -20.12
CA MET A 67 11.27 -12.65 -18.97
C MET A 67 10.45 -13.85 -19.44
N ARG A 68 10.33 -14.86 -18.59
CA ARG A 68 9.50 -16.02 -18.93
C ARG A 68 8.04 -15.61 -19.16
N PRO A 69 7.35 -16.21 -20.16
CA PRO A 69 5.92 -16.06 -20.34
C PRO A 69 5.08 -16.45 -19.12
N THR A 70 4.10 -15.61 -18.80
CA THR A 70 3.08 -15.78 -17.76
C THR A 70 1.73 -15.26 -18.27
N SER A 71 0.66 -15.65 -17.59
CA SER A 71 -0.70 -15.16 -17.87
C SER A 71 -1.15 -14.16 -16.81
N VAL A 72 -2.16 -13.34 -17.15
CA VAL A 72 -2.82 -12.42 -16.20
C VAL A 72 -3.35 -13.19 -15.00
N LYS A 73 -3.91 -14.39 -15.22
CA LYS A 73 -4.41 -15.25 -14.15
C LYS A 73 -3.30 -15.66 -13.18
N THR A 74 -2.17 -16.12 -13.71
CA THR A 74 -1.04 -16.54 -12.87
C THR A 74 -0.44 -15.34 -12.15
N PHE A 75 -0.30 -14.22 -12.84
CA PHE A 75 0.22 -12.97 -12.28
C PHE A 75 -0.62 -12.50 -11.07
N LYS A 76 -1.95 -12.50 -11.19
CA LYS A 76 -2.86 -12.14 -10.09
C LYS A 76 -2.69 -13.02 -8.85
N ILE A 77 -2.49 -14.32 -9.02
CA ILE A 77 -2.25 -15.24 -7.89
C ILE A 77 -0.97 -14.85 -7.14
N TYR A 78 0.09 -14.50 -7.86
CA TYR A 78 1.34 -14.05 -7.22
C TYR A 78 1.20 -12.68 -6.57
N MET A 79 0.47 -11.74 -7.19
CA MET A 79 0.16 -10.45 -6.56
C MET A 79 -0.58 -10.64 -5.24
N GLU A 80 -1.59 -11.51 -5.20
CA GLU A 80 -2.36 -11.81 -3.98
C GLU A 80 -1.45 -12.40 -2.88
N ARG A 81 -0.58 -13.36 -3.22
CA ARG A 81 0.37 -13.94 -2.27
C ARG A 81 1.34 -12.89 -1.71
N VAL A 82 1.83 -12.00 -2.56
CA VAL A 82 2.72 -10.91 -2.14
C VAL A 82 1.96 -9.94 -1.25
N ALA A 83 0.72 -9.57 -1.60
CA ALA A 83 -0.13 -8.71 -0.77
C ALA A 83 -0.32 -9.33 0.63
N THR A 84 -0.72 -10.60 0.73
CA THR A 84 -0.85 -11.29 2.03
C THR A 84 0.44 -11.24 2.86
N ARG A 85 1.61 -11.39 2.21
CA ARG A 85 2.89 -11.30 2.91
C ARG A 85 3.21 -9.88 3.37
N VAL A 86 2.91 -8.88 2.54
CA VAL A 86 3.05 -7.46 2.88
C VAL A 86 2.12 -7.11 4.04
N ASP A 87 0.88 -7.60 4.05
CA ASP A 87 -0.08 -7.37 5.12
C ASP A 87 0.44 -7.92 6.46
N SER A 88 1.02 -9.12 6.44
CA SER A 88 1.64 -9.72 7.62
C SER A 88 2.79 -8.86 8.17
N VAL A 89 3.65 -8.34 7.28
CA VAL A 89 4.77 -7.46 7.69
C VAL A 89 4.24 -6.14 8.25
N ILE A 90 3.19 -5.56 7.66
CA ILE A 90 2.54 -4.36 8.19
C ILE A 90 1.94 -4.63 9.57
N ALA A 91 1.28 -5.77 9.77
CA ALA A 91 0.71 -6.16 11.06
C ALA A 91 1.80 -6.30 12.15
N GLU A 92 2.91 -6.97 11.82
CA GLU A 92 4.09 -7.10 12.69
C GLU A 92 4.76 -5.76 12.99
N ASP A 93 4.68 -4.78 12.09
CA ASP A 93 5.21 -3.43 12.31
C ASP A 93 4.25 -2.55 13.14
N MET A 94 2.93 -2.76 13.04
CA MET A 94 1.87 -1.89 13.56
C MET A 94 1.46 -2.19 15.03
N VAL A 95 2.25 -2.97 15.77
CA VAL A 95 1.86 -3.72 17.00
C VAL A 95 1.27 -2.90 18.17
N THR A 96 1.42 -1.57 18.22
CA THR A 96 1.08 -0.81 19.43
C THR A 96 0.02 0.26 19.21
N ARG A 97 0.38 1.35 18.56
CA ARG A 97 -0.42 2.56 18.47
C ARG A 97 -0.16 3.22 17.12
N PHE A 98 -1.23 3.59 16.45
CA PHE A 98 -1.16 4.23 15.15
C PHE A 98 -2.22 5.32 15.02
N GLY A 99 -1.98 6.25 14.12
CA GLY A 99 -3.00 7.11 13.56
C GLY A 99 -3.64 6.43 12.35
N LEU A 100 -4.90 6.75 12.10
CA LEU A 100 -5.61 6.28 10.93
C LEU A 100 -5.88 7.48 10.01
N MET A 101 -5.38 7.45 8.79
CA MET A 101 -5.76 8.42 7.78
C MET A 101 -6.85 7.83 6.89
N TRP A 102 -7.93 8.57 6.75
CA TRP A 102 -9.13 8.18 6.05
C TRP A 102 -9.41 9.22 4.97
N ASP A 103 -9.27 8.80 3.71
CA ASP A 103 -9.46 9.67 2.55
C ASP A 103 -10.53 9.08 1.64
N GLY A 104 -11.45 9.94 1.22
CA GLY A 104 -12.59 9.56 0.39
C GLY A 104 -12.73 10.48 -0.80
N TRP A 105 -12.84 9.92 -2.00
CA TRP A 105 -13.10 10.69 -3.21
C TRP A 105 -14.15 10.01 -4.08
N SER A 106 -14.80 10.79 -4.92
CA SER A 106 -15.75 10.29 -5.91
C SER A 106 -15.09 10.28 -7.29
N CYS A 107 -15.32 9.20 -8.03
CA CYS A 107 -14.97 9.10 -9.44
C CYS A 107 -16.20 8.54 -10.17
N ASP A 108 -16.74 9.35 -11.08
CA ASP A 108 -18.01 9.14 -11.76
C ASP A 108 -19.16 8.86 -10.78
N THR A 109 -19.73 7.65 -10.83
CA THR A 109 -20.86 7.23 -9.99
C THR A 109 -20.43 6.47 -8.75
N ARG A 110 -19.12 6.30 -8.52
CA ARG A 110 -18.58 5.52 -7.41
C ARG A 110 -17.82 6.39 -6.44
N HIS A 111 -18.05 6.14 -5.17
CA HIS A 111 -17.22 6.68 -4.11
C HIS A 111 -16.19 5.63 -3.70
N PHE A 112 -14.96 6.07 -3.49
CA PHE A 112 -13.86 5.26 -3.04
C PHE A 112 -13.37 5.78 -1.70
N VAL A 113 -12.90 4.86 -0.87
CA VAL A 113 -12.23 5.15 0.38
C VAL A 113 -10.88 4.45 0.38
N ALA A 114 -9.85 5.22 0.74
CA ALA A 114 -8.53 4.71 1.09
C ALA A 114 -8.30 4.89 2.60
N VAL A 115 -7.74 3.84 3.20
CA VAL A 115 -7.41 3.79 4.62
C VAL A 115 -5.92 3.58 4.76
N PHE A 116 -5.24 4.52 5.41
CA PHE A 116 -3.82 4.44 5.69
C PHE A 116 -3.58 4.33 7.20
N ALA A 117 -2.68 3.42 7.59
CA ALA A 117 -2.11 3.41 8.93
C ALA A 117 -0.86 4.29 8.96
N VAL A 118 -0.78 5.15 9.97
CA VAL A 118 0.36 6.04 10.22
C VAL A 118 0.96 5.71 11.58
N TYR A 119 2.19 5.22 11.61
CA TYR A 119 2.84 4.81 12.86
C TYR A 119 4.35 5.07 12.80
N HIS A 120 4.99 5.09 13.97
CA HIS A 120 6.44 5.26 14.06
C HIS A 120 7.12 3.90 14.18
N CYS A 121 8.06 3.64 13.28
CA CYS A 121 9.10 2.64 13.49
C CYS A 121 10.35 3.33 14.08
N PRO A 122 11.31 2.57 14.64
CA PRO A 122 12.47 3.13 15.34
C PRO A 122 13.22 4.25 14.60
N ASP A 123 13.26 4.20 13.26
CA ASP A 123 14.09 5.11 12.47
C ASP A 123 13.29 6.11 11.62
N VAL A 124 12.02 5.83 11.31
CA VAL A 124 11.18 6.69 10.43
C VAL A 124 9.68 6.52 10.71
N PRO A 125 8.87 7.59 10.54
CA PRO A 125 7.43 7.44 10.42
C PRO A 125 7.10 6.62 9.16
N LYS A 126 6.17 5.68 9.28
CA LYS A 126 5.65 4.87 8.19
C LYS A 126 4.19 5.25 7.94
N GLU A 127 3.88 5.38 6.66
CA GLU A 127 2.53 5.49 6.13
C GLU A 127 2.29 4.27 5.24
N ARG A 128 1.22 3.53 5.50
CA ARG A 128 0.89 2.29 4.77
C ARG A 128 -0.56 2.28 4.38
N LEU A 129 -0.85 2.09 3.11
CA LEU A 129 -2.20 1.81 2.64
C LEU A 129 -2.59 0.43 3.18
N ILE A 130 -3.62 0.38 4.02
CA ILE A 130 -4.09 -0.87 4.66
C ILE A 130 -5.47 -1.30 4.16
N GLY A 131 -6.20 -0.41 3.50
CA GLY A 131 -7.48 -0.72 2.90
C GLY A 131 -7.80 0.21 1.74
N PHE A 132 -8.43 -0.33 0.71
CA PHE A 132 -8.94 0.43 -0.43
C PHE A 132 -10.22 -0.25 -0.89
N SER A 133 -11.34 0.47 -0.90
CA SER A 133 -12.61 -0.10 -1.32
C SER A 133 -13.48 0.95 -2.02
N PRO A 134 -14.21 0.59 -3.08
CA PRO A 134 -15.41 1.33 -3.43
C PRO A 134 -16.41 1.23 -2.26
N THR A 135 -17.19 2.28 -2.02
CA THR A 135 -18.26 2.30 -1.03
C THR A 135 -19.60 2.44 -1.75
N GLU A 136 -20.50 1.48 -1.53
CA GLU A 136 -21.86 1.48 -2.08
C GLU A 136 -22.87 2.21 -1.16
N ASP A 137 -22.54 2.36 0.12
CA ASP A 137 -23.45 2.84 1.16
C ASP A 137 -23.26 4.31 1.56
N ALA A 138 -24.23 4.82 2.33
CA ALA A 138 -24.29 6.18 2.83
C ALA A 138 -22.95 6.64 3.45
N GLN A 139 -22.54 7.87 3.16
CA GLN A 139 -21.30 8.51 3.67
C GLN A 139 -21.41 8.93 5.15
N THR A 140 -22.15 8.18 5.97
CA THR A 140 -22.27 8.45 7.40
C THR A 140 -21.11 7.82 8.15
N ALA A 141 -20.77 8.39 9.31
CA ALA A 141 -19.70 7.84 10.14
C ALA A 141 -20.02 6.41 10.60
N GLU A 142 -21.29 6.11 10.87
CA GLU A 142 -21.79 4.79 11.26
C GLU A 142 -21.52 3.74 10.18
N ALA A 143 -21.88 4.03 8.94
CA ALA A 143 -21.69 3.12 7.82
C ALA A 143 -20.21 2.84 7.52
N GLN A 144 -19.31 3.74 7.94
CA GLN A 144 -17.87 3.63 7.71
C GLN A 144 -17.12 2.89 8.83
N ILE A 145 -17.71 2.75 10.03
CA ILE A 145 -17.05 2.08 11.16
C ILE A 145 -16.91 0.57 10.92
N ASP A 146 -17.95 -0.10 10.45
CA ASP A 146 -17.90 -1.55 10.24
C ASP A 146 -16.87 -1.95 9.15
N PRO A 147 -16.83 -1.29 7.96
CA PRO A 147 -15.76 -1.51 6.99
C PRO A 147 -14.37 -1.23 7.56
N MET A 148 -14.22 -0.18 8.37
CA MET A 148 -12.95 0.14 9.03
C MET A 148 -12.51 -0.99 9.97
N GLN A 149 -13.42 -1.50 10.80
CA GLN A 149 -13.13 -2.63 11.68
C GLN A 149 -12.74 -3.88 10.89
N GLY A 150 -13.41 -4.13 9.76
CA GLY A 150 -13.06 -5.22 8.85
C GLY A 150 -11.64 -5.08 8.30
N VAL A 151 -11.24 -3.89 7.86
CA VAL A 151 -9.86 -3.61 7.42
C VAL A 151 -8.87 -3.85 8.56
N LEU A 152 -9.13 -3.32 9.75
CA LEU A 152 -8.24 -3.46 10.91
C LEU A 152 -8.08 -4.93 11.36
N ALA A 153 -9.13 -5.73 11.24
CA ALA A 153 -9.09 -7.15 11.59
C ALA A 153 -8.12 -7.96 10.72
N VAL A 154 -7.85 -7.55 9.47
CA VAL A 154 -6.85 -8.19 8.59
C VAL A 154 -5.43 -8.10 9.18
N TYR A 155 -5.16 -7.06 9.98
CA TYR A 155 -3.85 -6.79 10.56
C TYR A 155 -3.81 -7.07 12.07
N ASP A 156 -4.71 -7.93 12.56
CA ASP A 156 -4.84 -8.30 13.97
C ASP A 156 -4.92 -7.10 14.94
N THR A 157 -5.56 -6.02 14.48
CA THR A 157 -5.70 -4.78 15.24
C THR A 157 -7.16 -4.35 15.36
N THR A 158 -7.41 -3.35 16.20
CA THR A 158 -8.76 -2.86 16.50
C THR A 158 -8.76 -1.35 16.61
N THR A 159 -9.95 -0.75 16.59
CA THR A 159 -10.14 0.69 16.78
C THR A 159 -9.60 1.21 18.10
N ALA A 160 -9.44 0.36 19.13
CA ALA A 160 -8.87 0.75 20.42
C ALA A 160 -7.39 1.17 20.35
N MET A 161 -6.67 0.72 19.31
CA MET A 161 -5.27 1.04 19.09
C MET A 161 -5.06 2.38 18.38
N ILE A 162 -6.13 2.94 17.80
CA ILE A 162 -6.11 4.23 17.11
C ILE A 162 -5.84 5.35 18.13
N LYS A 163 -4.95 6.28 17.79
CA LYS A 163 -4.64 7.46 18.62
C LYS A 163 -5.17 8.77 18.07
N PHE A 164 -5.38 8.84 16.76
CA PHE A 164 -5.97 9.98 16.09
C PHE A 164 -6.49 9.51 14.73
N VAL A 165 -7.45 10.26 14.19
CA VAL A 165 -7.90 10.11 12.81
C VAL A 165 -7.43 11.33 12.03
N VAL A 166 -6.92 11.12 10.82
CA VAL A 166 -6.68 12.17 9.83
C VAL A 166 -7.75 12.04 8.75
N GLY A 167 -8.37 13.13 8.36
CA GLY A 167 -9.36 13.10 7.30
C GLY A 167 -9.89 14.48 6.97
N ASP A 168 -10.88 14.52 6.09
CA ASP A 168 -11.51 15.75 5.67
C ASP A 168 -12.07 16.58 6.82
N ASN A 169 -12.11 17.90 6.62
CA ASN A 169 -12.69 18.84 7.58
C ASN A 169 -14.22 18.87 7.46
N CYS A 170 -14.84 17.69 7.45
CA CYS A 170 -16.27 17.52 7.26
C CYS A 170 -16.93 16.89 8.50
N ALA A 171 -18.26 17.01 8.57
CA ALA A 171 -19.04 16.50 9.69
C ALA A 171 -18.91 14.97 9.85
N THR A 172 -18.76 14.24 8.74
CA THR A 172 -18.57 12.78 8.77
C THR A 172 -17.27 12.39 9.48
N SER A 173 -16.12 12.96 9.07
CA SER A 173 -14.84 12.69 9.72
C SER A 173 -14.82 13.12 11.18
N GLN A 174 -15.48 14.24 11.51
CA GLN A 174 -15.63 14.68 12.90
C GLN A 174 -16.47 13.71 13.73
N SER A 175 -17.61 13.25 13.19
CA SER A 175 -18.48 12.28 13.84
C SER A 175 -17.77 10.93 14.04
N LEU A 176 -17.01 10.48 13.04
CA LEU A 176 -16.19 9.27 13.10
C LEU A 176 -15.16 9.34 14.22
N ALA A 177 -14.34 10.40 14.27
CA ALA A 177 -13.35 10.59 15.33
C ALA A 177 -14.00 10.69 16.71
N THR A 178 -15.14 11.37 16.82
CA THR A 178 -15.92 11.49 18.07
C THR A 178 -16.41 10.13 18.56
N LYS A 179 -16.97 9.31 17.67
CA LYS A 179 -17.44 7.94 17.99
C LYS A 179 -16.31 7.02 18.41
N LEU A 180 -15.13 7.18 17.80
CA LEU A 180 -13.92 6.45 18.17
C LEU A 180 -13.26 7.00 19.45
N GLY A 181 -13.68 8.16 19.95
CA GLY A 181 -13.12 8.79 21.15
C GLY A 181 -11.69 9.30 20.97
N VAL A 182 -11.30 9.66 19.74
CA VAL A 182 -9.93 10.10 19.40
C VAL A 182 -9.96 11.47 18.72
N PRO A 183 -8.87 12.26 18.79
CA PRO A 183 -8.80 13.54 18.09
C PRO A 183 -8.83 13.37 16.56
N LEU A 184 -9.50 14.32 15.88
CA LEU A 184 -9.42 14.51 14.43
C LEU A 184 -8.32 15.51 14.08
N VAL A 185 -7.43 15.11 13.18
CA VAL A 185 -6.47 15.98 12.51
C VAL A 185 -7.03 16.31 11.13
N GLY A 186 -7.43 17.57 10.96
CA GLY A 186 -8.05 18.04 9.73
C GLY A 186 -7.09 18.07 8.53
N CYS A 187 -7.58 17.65 7.38
CA CYS A 187 -6.83 17.61 6.12
C CYS A 187 -6.40 19.02 5.67
N ALA A 188 -5.09 19.26 5.56
CA ALA A 188 -4.54 20.56 5.18
C ALA A 188 -4.85 20.94 3.72
N SER A 189 -4.79 19.99 2.79
CA SER A 189 -5.13 20.22 1.38
C SER A 189 -6.60 20.59 1.21
N HIS A 190 -7.49 19.94 1.96
CA HIS A 190 -8.90 20.31 1.96
C HIS A 190 -9.13 21.71 2.54
N ARG A 191 -8.46 22.09 3.64
CA ARG A 191 -8.53 23.48 4.16
C ARG A 191 -8.07 24.49 3.13
N PHE A 192 -7.00 24.19 2.41
CA PHE A 192 -6.49 25.05 1.35
C PHE A 192 -7.48 25.15 0.19
N ASN A 193 -8.08 24.04 -0.23
CA ASN A 193 -9.10 24.03 -1.27
C ASN A 193 -10.32 24.88 -0.87
N LEU A 194 -10.81 24.75 0.36
CA LEU A 194 -11.91 25.59 0.87
C LEU A 194 -11.55 27.08 0.89
N ALA A 195 -10.31 27.42 1.26
CA ALA A 195 -9.83 28.80 1.22
C ALA A 195 -9.77 29.33 -0.23
N MET A 196 -9.30 28.52 -1.18
CA MET A 196 -9.27 28.88 -2.60
C MET A 196 -10.67 29.05 -3.18
N LEU A 197 -11.61 28.15 -2.89
CA LEU A 197 -13.00 28.29 -3.31
C LEU A 197 -13.63 29.59 -2.78
N THR A 198 -13.33 29.94 -1.53
CA THR A 198 -13.81 31.21 -0.93
C THR A 198 -13.15 32.43 -1.57
N PHE A 199 -11.86 32.36 -1.91
CA PHE A 199 -11.16 33.45 -2.57
C PHE A 199 -11.66 33.66 -4.01
N LEU A 200 -12.02 32.58 -4.70
CA LEU A 200 -12.44 32.60 -6.10
C LEU A 200 -13.95 32.81 -6.29
N SER A 201 -14.77 32.76 -5.22
CA SER A 201 -16.23 32.91 -5.33
C SER A 201 -16.66 34.24 -5.97
N ASP A 202 -15.84 35.27 -5.83
CA ASP A 202 -16.07 36.60 -6.41
C ASP A 202 -15.64 36.69 -7.88
N SER A 203 -15.06 35.63 -8.43
CA SER A 203 -14.55 35.51 -9.80
C SER A 203 -15.13 34.33 -10.56
N ASP A 204 -16.23 33.73 -10.08
CA ASP A 204 -16.87 32.54 -10.68
C ASP A 204 -17.11 32.71 -12.20
N ASP A 205 -17.43 33.92 -12.65
CA ASP A 205 -17.65 34.28 -14.06
C ASP A 205 -16.41 34.12 -14.97
N LEU A 206 -15.21 33.99 -14.40
CA LEU A 206 -13.92 33.89 -15.13
C LEU A 206 -13.39 32.45 -15.21
N ILE A 207 -14.01 31.49 -14.51
CA ILE A 207 -13.46 30.14 -14.28
C ILE A 207 -14.42 29.03 -14.78
N SER A 208 -15.56 29.39 -15.40
CA SER A 208 -16.51 28.45 -16.00
C SER A 208 -16.08 27.93 -17.37
#